data_AF-A0AB35BFH8-F1
#
_entry.id   AF-A0AB35BFH8-F1
#
_cell.length_a   1.000
_cell.length_b   1.000
_cell.length_c   1.000
_cell.angle_alpha   90.00
_cell.angle_beta   90.00
_cell.angle_gamma   90.00
#
_symmetry.space_group_name_H-M   'P 1'
#
loop_
_entity.id
_entity.type
_entity.pdbx_description
1 polymer ?
#
loop_
_entity_poly.entity_id
_entity_poly.type
_entity_poly.pdbx_seq_one_letter_code
_entity_poly.pdbx_strand_id
1 'polypeptide(L)'
;MTTEQGQLVEASDESMNKNRTIEWSTIPTPTSLPEVAPCDWEEALNGPDTDTAQVIVLDCRRDESGTLPTDAHTMTQKVSAALQSWSGQRRFDSSPFLVLTRGAVSVSTDEVVHPAGSAIWELVKTAQAENPGRIILVDTDSSDKGLGDLFGLMAVRNMTVTAVASAEPQLAIRGDILFVPRRNGIGLAPDRATVVAESVEQSPAASSKSAEPSIVRMFRQAVADDKFGDGLEFLLAAAKLRPAFDHYTAGIPRGIGLSGGTPHNSGGDTMPHVVLICTPAFLGGYIQYILLAAHLGGHRRLSVIPLSGYEPDEPLPASLDAAIESITKAVLDTVGNDEFVLAGMSGGGNLAHAAAARLLEQSNSRLQGLIIFDSFIAREANERQMGTARDAVVDTEALIPDLAGFTTERLTALACWLELLLQIEYQPVECKALVIKCTKPSPTHNLNEWPIESWSTEQTVQTVDAEHVALCSTEAHTTAQVVDQWLRQLSANDG
;
A
#
# COMPACT_ATOMS: atom_id res chain seq x y z
N MET A 1 14.11 20.09 81.21
CA MET A 1 13.35 21.19 80.62
C MET A 1 14.28 21.87 79.61
N THR A 2 14.43 21.35 78.38
CA THR A 2 13.57 21.56 77.19
C THR A 2 13.40 23.04 76.84
N THR A 3 14.01 23.49 75.74
CA THR A 3 13.30 23.89 74.51
C THR A 3 14.26 23.84 73.31
N GLU A 4 13.82 23.15 72.26
CA GLU A 4 14.43 22.98 70.95
C GLU A 4 14.51 24.31 70.15
N GLN A 5 15.59 24.51 69.41
CA GLN A 5 15.55 25.19 68.11
C GLN A 5 16.29 24.32 67.12
N GLY A 6 15.53 23.68 66.23
CA GLY A 6 16.03 22.77 65.20
C GLY A 6 16.86 23.50 64.16
N GLN A 7 18.11 23.08 64.00
CA GLN A 7 18.83 23.22 62.75
C GLN A 7 18.40 22.07 61.83
N LEU A 8 17.47 22.35 60.92
CA LEU A 8 17.34 21.59 59.69
C LEU A 8 18.63 21.80 58.90
N VAL A 9 19.42 20.75 58.78
CA VAL A 9 20.43 20.62 57.75
C VAL A 9 19.69 20.65 56.42
N GLU A 10 19.93 21.69 55.60
CA GLU A 10 19.60 21.68 54.18
C GLU A 10 20.40 20.54 53.54
N ALA A 11 19.82 19.35 53.52
CA ALA A 11 20.18 18.31 52.58
C ALA A 11 19.74 18.84 51.21
N SER A 12 20.70 19.34 50.44
CA SER A 12 20.55 19.70 49.03
C SER A 12 19.84 18.55 48.29
N ASP A 13 18.61 18.83 47.88
CA ASP A 13 17.69 17.96 47.14
C ASP A 13 18.15 17.77 45.67
N GLU A 14 19.47 17.69 45.45
CA GLU A 14 20.11 17.56 44.12
C GLU A 14 20.11 16.11 43.60
N SER A 15 19.62 15.14 44.38
CA SER A 15 19.56 13.74 43.95
C SER A 15 18.18 13.29 43.44
N MET A 16 17.14 14.13 43.52
CA MET A 16 15.75 13.72 43.25
C MET A 16 15.14 14.29 41.96
N ASN A 17 15.91 15.04 41.15
CA ASN A 17 15.45 15.59 39.87
C ASN A 17 16.27 15.10 38.66
N LYS A 18 16.64 13.82 38.63
CA LYS A 18 17.19 13.18 37.43
C LYS A 18 16.06 13.00 36.40
N ASN A 19 15.97 13.98 35.49
CA ASN A 19 15.33 13.97 34.17
C ASN A 19 14.30 12.86 33.93
N ARG A 20 13.01 13.21 34.09
CA ARG A 20 11.87 12.45 33.55
C ARG A 20 11.69 12.72 32.04
N THR A 21 12.78 12.71 31.27
CA THR A 21 12.72 13.03 29.84
C THR A 21 12.32 11.78 29.08
N ILE A 22 11.27 11.89 28.26
CA ILE A 22 10.88 10.83 27.33
C ILE A 22 11.89 10.86 26.18
N GLU A 23 12.56 9.73 25.93
CA GLU A 23 13.47 9.57 24.80
C GLU A 23 12.80 8.70 23.74
N TRP A 24 12.96 9.05 22.47
CA TRP A 24 12.42 8.28 21.35
C TRP A 24 13.50 7.31 20.85
N SER A 25 13.25 6.01 20.97
CA SER A 25 14.13 4.97 20.45
C SER A 25 13.58 4.42 19.14
N THR A 26 14.45 4.13 18.16
CA THR A 26 14.03 3.43 16.94
C THR A 26 13.78 1.96 17.21
N ILE A 27 12.80 1.38 16.51
CA ILE A 27 12.57 -0.06 16.45
C ILE A 27 12.61 -0.52 14.98
N PRO A 28 13.00 -1.78 14.70
CA PRO A 28 12.93 -2.31 13.35
C PRO A 28 11.48 -2.39 12.88
N THR A 29 11.27 -2.15 11.59
CA THR A 29 9.96 -2.31 10.95
C THR A 29 9.55 -3.80 11.02
N PRO A 30 8.32 -4.12 11.47
CA PRO A 30 7.86 -5.50 11.54
C PRO A 30 7.92 -6.20 10.18
N THR A 31 8.61 -7.34 10.11
CA THR A 31 8.74 -8.15 8.88
C THR A 31 7.52 -9.04 8.60
N SER A 32 6.62 -9.19 9.57
CA SER A 32 5.35 -9.92 9.42
C SER A 32 4.19 -8.99 9.80
N LEU A 33 3.32 -8.73 8.84
CA LEU A 33 2.17 -7.84 9.02
C LEU A 33 0.91 -8.69 9.25
N PRO A 34 0.18 -8.47 10.36
CA PRO A 34 -1.05 -9.19 10.63
C PRO A 34 -2.15 -8.79 9.64
N GLU A 35 -3.06 -9.71 9.34
CA GLU A 35 -4.25 -9.43 8.55
C GLU A 35 -5.24 -8.65 9.43
N VAL A 36 -5.05 -7.32 9.48
CA VAL A 36 -5.87 -6.38 10.26
C VAL A 36 -6.65 -5.48 9.31
N ALA A 37 -7.98 -5.47 9.47
CA ALA A 37 -8.87 -4.53 8.78
C ALA A 37 -9.16 -3.31 9.68
N PRO A 38 -8.63 -2.11 9.35
CA PRO A 38 -9.04 -0.88 10.03
C PRO A 38 -10.48 -0.52 9.66
N CYS A 39 -11.24 0.02 10.60
CA CYS A 39 -12.56 0.61 10.38
C CYS A 39 -12.56 2.05 10.89
N ASP A 40 -13.03 3.00 10.09
CA ASP A 40 -13.13 4.40 10.51
C ASP A 40 -14.12 4.55 11.68
N TRP A 41 -13.85 5.48 12.60
CA TRP A 41 -14.68 5.73 13.77
C TRP A 41 -16.14 6.09 13.42
N GLU A 42 -16.37 6.95 12.41
CA GLU A 42 -17.72 7.36 12.02
C GLU A 42 -18.46 6.19 11.35
N GLU A 43 -17.75 5.36 10.58
CA GLU A 43 -18.32 4.13 10.00
C GLU A 43 -18.67 3.10 11.09
N ALA A 44 -17.78 2.87 12.05
CA ALA A 44 -18.01 1.97 13.17
C ALA A 44 -19.19 2.42 14.04
N LEU A 45 -19.36 3.74 14.21
CA LEU A 45 -20.45 4.29 14.99
C LEU A 45 -21.81 4.07 14.31
N ASN A 46 -21.88 4.29 12.99
CA ASN A 46 -23.12 4.26 12.20
C ASN A 46 -23.44 2.89 11.57
N GLY A 47 -22.49 1.97 11.55
CA GLY A 47 -22.64 0.64 10.97
C GLY A 47 -23.47 -0.33 11.82
N PRO A 48 -23.91 -1.47 11.23
CA PRO A 48 -24.53 -2.56 12.00
C PRO A 48 -23.58 -3.07 13.08
N ASP A 49 -24.08 -3.82 14.07
CA ASP A 49 -23.22 -4.50 15.07
C ASP A 49 -22.28 -5.47 14.34
N THR A 50 -21.08 -4.98 14.03
CA THR A 50 -20.04 -5.72 13.32
C THR A 50 -19.19 -6.43 14.35
N ASP A 51 -19.38 -7.75 14.43
CA ASP A 51 -18.50 -8.70 15.13
C ASP A 51 -17.08 -8.79 14.48
N THR A 52 -16.71 -7.81 13.63
CA THR A 52 -15.62 -7.89 12.65
C THR A 52 -14.68 -6.69 12.59
N ALA A 53 -14.90 -5.59 13.34
CA ALA A 53 -13.95 -4.48 13.36
C ALA A 53 -12.72 -4.85 14.23
N GLN A 54 -11.63 -5.25 13.57
CA GLN A 54 -10.41 -5.69 14.26
C GLN A 54 -9.64 -4.53 14.90
N VAL A 55 -9.69 -3.32 14.32
CA VAL A 55 -9.19 -2.06 14.92
C VAL A 55 -10.06 -0.88 14.46
N ILE A 56 -10.48 -0.02 15.40
CA ILE A 56 -11.24 1.19 15.12
C ILE A 56 -10.29 2.38 15.05
N VAL A 57 -10.34 3.18 14.00
CA VAL A 57 -9.40 4.27 13.75
C VAL A 57 -10.09 5.63 13.82
N LEU A 58 -9.51 6.55 14.58
CA LEU A 58 -9.86 7.97 14.59
C LEU A 58 -8.72 8.78 13.95
N ASP A 59 -8.89 9.15 12.67
CA ASP A 59 -7.90 9.95 11.94
C ASP A 59 -7.98 11.44 12.31
N CYS A 60 -7.06 11.87 13.17
CA CYS A 60 -6.86 13.25 13.61
C CYS A 60 -5.70 13.96 12.89
N ARG A 61 -5.18 13.44 11.76
CA ARG A 61 -4.16 14.15 10.97
C ARG A 61 -4.71 15.50 10.48
N ARG A 62 -3.83 16.36 10.00
CA ARG A 62 -4.16 17.67 9.42
C ARG A 62 -4.10 17.58 7.90
N ASP A 63 -4.97 18.28 7.19
CA ASP A 63 -4.93 18.41 5.73
C ASP A 63 -3.81 19.37 5.27
N GLU A 64 -3.50 19.39 3.98
CA GLU A 64 -2.38 20.17 3.42
C GLU A 64 -2.56 21.69 3.53
N SER A 65 -3.81 22.15 3.61
CA SER A 65 -4.15 23.57 3.76
C SER A 65 -3.71 24.16 5.11
N GLY A 66 -3.33 23.30 6.07
CA GLY A 66 -3.05 23.70 7.45
C GLY A 66 -4.29 24.15 8.21
N THR A 67 -5.47 24.10 7.58
CA THR A 67 -6.75 24.50 8.18
C THR A 67 -7.37 23.28 8.86
N LEU A 68 -6.92 23.03 10.10
CA LEU A 68 -7.77 22.31 11.05
C LEU A 68 -9.14 23.00 11.17
N PRO A 69 -10.22 22.28 11.54
CA PRO A 69 -11.29 22.94 12.27
C PRO A 69 -10.68 23.49 13.58
N THR A 70 -10.53 24.80 13.66
CA THR A 70 -10.69 25.65 14.86
C THR A 70 -10.25 25.08 16.21
N ASP A 71 -9.21 25.69 16.83
CA ASP A 71 -8.85 25.61 18.27
C ASP A 71 -8.51 24.20 18.82
N ALA A 72 -7.36 24.07 19.50
CA ALA A 72 -6.96 22.84 20.21
C ALA A 72 -8.04 22.34 21.17
N HIS A 73 -8.87 23.25 21.70
CA HIS A 73 -10.01 22.92 22.54
C HIS A 73 -11.10 22.12 21.82
N THR A 74 -11.47 22.50 20.59
CA THR A 74 -12.53 21.80 19.82
C THR A 74 -12.09 20.38 19.46
N MET A 75 -10.83 20.22 19.04
CA MET A 75 -10.28 18.92 18.65
C MET A 75 -10.14 17.98 19.85
N THR A 76 -9.68 18.48 20.99
CA THR A 76 -9.62 17.68 22.22
C THR A 76 -11.00 17.29 22.73
N GLN A 77 -12.02 18.16 22.60
CA GLN A 77 -13.41 17.80 22.88
C GLN A 77 -13.92 16.68 21.96
N LYS A 78 -13.67 16.76 20.65
CA LYS A 78 -14.07 15.71 19.70
C LYS A 78 -13.42 14.36 20.02
N VAL A 79 -12.11 14.35 20.24
CA VAL A 79 -11.37 13.12 20.61
C VAL A 79 -11.86 12.57 21.94
N SER A 80 -12.10 13.42 22.95
CA SER A 80 -12.66 13.01 24.24
C SER A 80 -14.03 12.37 24.08
N ALA A 81 -14.91 12.95 23.25
CA ALA A 81 -16.24 12.41 23.01
C ALA A 81 -16.19 11.05 22.30
N ALA A 82 -15.30 10.89 21.31
CA ALA A 82 -15.08 9.63 20.61
C ALA A 82 -14.58 8.53 21.57
N LEU A 83 -13.56 8.82 22.37
CA LEU A 83 -13.02 7.87 23.37
C LEU A 83 -14.06 7.46 24.42
N GLN A 84 -14.85 8.42 24.92
CA GLN A 84 -15.92 8.13 25.88
C GLN A 84 -17.04 7.28 25.25
N SER A 85 -17.44 7.59 24.02
CA SER A 85 -18.46 6.83 23.28
C SER A 85 -17.99 5.41 22.98
N TRP A 86 -16.74 5.25 22.51
CA TRP A 86 -16.12 3.94 22.27
C TRP A 86 -16.05 3.11 23.56
N SER A 87 -15.53 3.69 24.65
CA SER A 87 -15.39 2.99 25.93
C SER A 87 -16.74 2.63 26.57
N GLY A 88 -17.82 3.34 26.24
CA GLY A 88 -19.16 3.08 26.77
C GLY A 88 -19.94 1.98 26.04
N GLN A 89 -19.48 1.55 24.86
CA GLN A 89 -20.19 0.61 24.00
C GLN A 89 -19.58 -0.80 24.09
N ARG A 90 -20.30 -1.75 24.71
CA ARG A 90 -19.85 -3.14 24.88
C ARG A 90 -19.47 -3.86 23.58
N ARG A 91 -20.04 -3.46 22.44
CA ARG A 91 -19.70 -4.02 21.12
C ARG A 91 -18.24 -3.77 20.70
N PHE A 92 -17.55 -2.82 21.34
CA PHE A 92 -16.15 -2.50 21.06
C PHE A 92 -15.18 -3.03 22.12
N ASP A 93 -15.63 -3.89 23.04
CA ASP A 93 -14.81 -4.41 24.14
C ASP A 93 -13.55 -5.15 23.65
N SER A 94 -13.63 -5.82 22.51
CA SER A 94 -12.54 -6.58 21.87
C SER A 94 -11.76 -5.81 20.79
N SER A 95 -12.18 -4.58 20.44
CA SER A 95 -11.58 -3.81 19.34
C SER A 95 -10.65 -2.72 19.88
N PRO A 96 -9.34 -2.75 19.58
CA PRO A 96 -8.44 -1.65 19.88
C PRO A 96 -8.88 -0.36 19.19
N PHE A 97 -8.64 0.76 19.85
CA PHE A 97 -8.91 2.10 19.33
C PHE A 97 -7.60 2.80 18.98
N LEU A 98 -7.39 3.08 17.70
CA LEU A 98 -6.20 3.75 17.20
C LEU A 98 -6.51 5.23 16.96
N VAL A 99 -5.71 6.12 17.55
CA VAL A 99 -5.75 7.56 17.28
C VAL A 99 -4.54 7.93 16.44
N LEU A 100 -4.77 8.50 15.27
CA LEU A 100 -3.72 8.89 14.32
C LEU A 100 -3.58 10.41 14.26
N THR A 101 -2.36 10.93 14.47
CA THR A 101 -2.07 12.38 14.42
C THR A 101 -0.95 12.69 13.44
N ARG A 102 -0.75 13.99 13.12
CA ARG A 102 0.35 14.46 12.26
C ARG A 102 1.18 15.55 12.92
N GLY A 103 2.45 15.27 13.18
CA GLY A 103 3.42 16.19 13.79
C GLY A 103 3.02 16.63 15.21
N ALA A 104 2.42 15.73 15.98
CA ALA A 104 2.00 15.97 17.37
C ALA A 104 3.13 15.80 18.39
N VAL A 105 4.21 15.12 18.01
CA VAL A 105 5.40 14.89 18.83
C VAL A 105 6.66 15.15 18.01
N SER A 106 7.75 15.46 18.70
CA SER A 106 9.08 15.63 18.10
C SER A 106 9.91 14.40 18.48
N VAL A 107 10.45 13.71 17.47
CA VAL A 107 11.42 12.62 17.65
C VAL A 107 12.86 13.09 17.43
N SER A 108 13.04 14.31 16.91
CA SER A 108 14.32 15.00 16.73
C SER A 108 14.25 16.47 17.15
N THR A 109 15.38 17.09 17.45
CA THR A 109 15.46 18.50 17.91
C THR A 109 15.00 19.53 16.87
N ASP A 110 14.91 19.11 15.61
CA ASP A 110 14.65 19.99 14.46
C ASP A 110 13.16 19.97 14.05
N GLU A 111 12.33 19.16 14.72
CA GLU A 111 10.89 19.04 14.46
C GLU A 111 10.06 20.09 15.22
N VAL A 112 9.15 20.76 14.49
CA VAL A 112 8.18 21.69 15.08
C VAL A 112 6.91 20.93 15.45
N VAL A 113 6.62 20.88 16.75
CA VAL A 113 5.42 20.22 17.30
C VAL A 113 4.19 21.08 17.10
N HIS A 114 3.11 20.48 16.59
CA HIS A 114 1.82 21.16 16.46
C HIS A 114 1.05 21.18 17.79
N PRO A 115 0.67 22.36 18.33
CA PRO A 115 0.05 22.47 19.65
C PRO A 115 -1.25 21.66 19.81
N ALA A 116 -2.13 21.66 18.79
CA ALA A 116 -3.37 20.89 18.85
C ALA A 116 -3.13 19.37 18.81
N GLY A 117 -2.10 18.93 18.08
CA GLY A 117 -1.73 17.51 18.02
C GLY A 117 -1.14 17.04 19.35
N SER A 118 -0.26 17.87 19.94
CA SER A 118 0.29 17.62 21.27
C SER A 118 -0.80 17.55 22.35
N ALA A 119 -1.80 18.42 22.30
CA ALA A 119 -2.94 18.38 23.22
C ALA A 119 -3.77 17.08 23.08
N ILE A 120 -3.97 16.58 21.86
CA ILE A 120 -4.59 15.27 21.60
C ILE A 120 -3.74 14.15 22.22
N TRP A 121 -2.42 14.19 22.03
CA TRP A 121 -1.50 13.20 22.59
C TRP A 121 -1.58 13.11 24.11
N GLU A 122 -1.60 14.24 24.83
CA GLU A 122 -1.70 14.24 26.29
C GLU A 122 -3.08 13.76 26.80
N LEU A 123 -4.16 14.10 26.08
CA LEU A 123 -5.50 13.57 26.37
C LEU A 123 -5.54 12.04 26.22
N VAL A 124 -5.04 11.52 25.08
CA VAL A 124 -5.08 10.08 24.78
C VAL A 124 -4.19 9.28 25.74
N LYS A 125 -3.04 9.82 26.16
CA LYS A 125 -2.19 9.21 27.21
C LYS A 125 -2.95 9.02 28.52
N THR A 126 -3.81 9.98 28.88
CA THR A 126 -4.66 9.86 30.06
C THR A 126 -5.67 8.73 29.89
N ALA A 127 -6.32 8.65 28.72
CA ALA A 127 -7.24 7.55 28.40
C ALA A 127 -6.57 6.17 28.34
N GLN A 128 -5.31 6.09 27.90
CA GLN A 128 -4.50 4.85 27.91
C GLN A 128 -4.26 4.32 29.33
N ALA A 129 -4.09 5.20 30.32
CA ALA A 129 -3.94 4.81 31.71
C ALA A 129 -5.23 4.18 32.27
N GLU A 130 -6.40 4.62 31.78
CA GLU A 130 -7.70 4.09 32.16
C GLU A 130 -8.09 2.82 31.37
N ASN A 131 -7.54 2.64 30.16
CA ASN A 131 -7.80 1.50 29.27
C ASN A 131 -6.50 0.81 28.80
N PRO A 132 -5.76 0.12 29.69
CA PRO A 132 -4.47 -0.47 29.35
C PRO A 132 -4.56 -1.47 28.19
N GLY A 133 -3.69 -1.31 27.19
CA GLY A 133 -3.57 -2.23 26.05
C GLY A 133 -4.69 -2.16 25.01
N ARG A 134 -5.66 -1.25 25.17
CA ARG A 134 -6.80 -1.12 24.25
C ARG A 134 -6.75 0.12 23.35
N ILE A 135 -5.86 1.07 23.63
CA ILE A 135 -5.72 2.30 22.87
C ILE A 135 -4.31 2.40 22.31
N ILE A 136 -4.20 2.61 21.01
CA ILE A 136 -2.94 2.77 20.26
C ILE A 136 -2.85 4.22 19.79
N LEU A 137 -1.71 4.87 20.00
CA LEU A 137 -1.51 6.27 19.60
C LEU A 137 -0.37 6.35 18.58
N VAL A 138 -0.66 6.86 17.39
CA VAL A 138 0.29 6.93 16.27
C VAL A 138 0.43 8.38 15.81
N ASP A 139 1.67 8.87 15.68
CA ASP A 139 1.97 10.18 15.06
C ASP A 139 2.80 10.00 13.79
N THR A 140 2.40 10.65 12.70
CA THR A 140 3.11 10.59 11.41
C THR A 140 3.57 11.97 10.94
N ASP A 141 4.53 12.02 10.03
CA ASP A 141 4.87 13.19 9.23
C ASP A 141 4.04 13.30 7.92
N SER A 142 3.46 12.19 7.45
CA SER A 142 2.64 12.09 6.23
C SER A 142 1.53 13.15 6.16
N SER A 143 1.42 13.82 5.01
CA SER A 143 0.38 14.82 4.70
C SER A 143 -0.89 14.23 4.09
N ASP A 144 -0.99 12.91 3.98
CA ASP A 144 -1.92 12.24 3.08
C ASP A 144 -3.42 12.34 3.43
N LYS A 145 -3.77 13.15 4.45
CA LYS A 145 -5.14 13.39 4.83
C LYS A 145 -5.80 14.36 3.85
N GLY A 146 -6.78 13.85 3.09
CA GLY A 146 -7.54 14.63 2.11
C GLY A 146 -7.11 14.42 0.65
N LEU A 147 -6.18 13.51 0.36
CA LEU A 147 -5.68 13.19 -0.99
C LEU A 147 -6.66 12.36 -1.87
N GLY A 148 -7.97 12.47 -1.65
CA GLY A 148 -8.96 11.57 -2.25
C GLY A 148 -9.00 10.21 -1.53
N ASP A 149 -10.20 9.70 -1.27
CA ASP A 149 -10.49 8.72 -0.22
C ASP A 149 -9.61 7.45 -0.22
N LEU A 150 -9.07 7.00 -1.35
CA LEU A 150 -8.29 5.76 -1.43
C LEU A 150 -6.90 5.81 -0.77
N PHE A 151 -6.09 6.83 -1.05
CA PHE A 151 -4.70 6.89 -0.57
C PHE A 151 -4.63 7.23 0.92
N GLY A 152 -5.53 8.11 1.38
CA GLY A 152 -5.73 8.36 2.79
C GLY A 152 -6.08 7.08 3.56
N LEU A 153 -7.00 6.27 3.02
CA LEU A 153 -7.38 4.97 3.60
C LEU A 153 -6.22 3.96 3.59
N MET A 154 -5.40 3.91 2.53
CA MET A 154 -4.24 3.01 2.45
C MET A 154 -3.13 3.41 3.43
N ALA A 155 -2.83 4.70 3.54
CA ALA A 155 -1.87 5.20 4.52
C ALA A 155 -2.34 4.87 5.95
N VAL A 156 -3.62 5.11 6.25
CA VAL A 156 -4.25 4.73 7.53
C VAL A 156 -4.12 3.22 7.76
N ARG A 157 -4.41 2.39 6.76
CA ARG A 157 -4.29 0.94 6.86
C ARG A 157 -2.87 0.50 7.14
N ASN A 158 -1.88 0.96 6.38
CA ASN A 158 -0.49 0.57 6.57
C ASN A 158 0.02 1.00 7.95
N MET A 159 -0.29 2.23 8.39
CA MET A 159 0.06 2.70 9.73
C MET A 159 -0.63 1.88 10.82
N THR A 160 -1.90 1.49 10.62
CA THR A 160 -2.64 0.66 11.58
C THR A 160 -2.03 -0.73 11.69
N VAL A 161 -1.77 -1.40 10.57
CA VAL A 161 -1.17 -2.75 10.55
C VAL A 161 0.22 -2.72 11.17
N THR A 162 1.05 -1.73 10.84
CA THR A 162 2.38 -1.54 11.43
C THR A 162 2.31 -1.28 12.94
N ALA A 163 1.37 -0.44 13.39
CA ALA A 163 1.21 -0.16 14.81
C ALA A 163 0.78 -1.41 15.59
N VAL A 164 -0.18 -2.19 15.07
CA VAL A 164 -0.58 -3.46 15.69
C VAL A 164 0.57 -4.47 15.70
N ALA A 165 1.31 -4.60 14.59
CA ALA A 165 2.45 -5.51 14.49
C ALA A 165 3.59 -5.14 15.45
N SER A 166 3.79 -3.84 15.72
CA SER A 166 4.81 -3.38 16.67
C SER A 166 4.49 -3.75 18.12
N ALA A 167 3.22 -3.99 18.45
CA ALA A 167 2.71 -4.20 19.80
C ALA A 167 3.07 -3.07 20.79
N GLU A 168 3.39 -1.87 20.29
CA GLU A 168 3.71 -0.70 21.10
C GLU A 168 2.46 0.19 21.28
N PRO A 169 2.18 0.69 22.49
CA PRO A 169 0.99 1.52 22.73
C PRO A 169 1.12 2.93 22.13
N GLN A 170 2.34 3.38 21.87
CA GLN A 170 2.64 4.71 21.34
C GLN A 170 3.75 4.60 20.31
N LEU A 171 3.54 5.21 19.14
CA LEU A 171 4.44 5.13 18.01
C LEU A 171 4.52 6.48 17.29
N ALA A 172 5.70 6.85 16.84
CA ALA A 172 5.89 7.89 15.84
C ALA A 172 6.51 7.26 14.59
N ILE A 173 5.90 7.51 13.43
CA ILE A 173 6.34 7.02 12.12
C ILE A 173 6.90 8.23 11.37
N ARG A 174 8.14 8.14 10.90
CA ARG A 174 8.78 9.15 10.04
C ARG A 174 9.37 8.45 8.83
N GLY A 175 8.72 8.60 7.67
CA GLY A 175 8.97 7.72 6.53
C GLY A 175 8.86 6.23 6.92
N ASP A 176 9.94 5.47 6.72
CA ASP A 176 10.01 4.04 7.07
C ASP A 176 10.55 3.75 8.48
N ILE A 177 10.86 4.79 9.26
CA ILE A 177 11.47 4.66 10.60
C ILE A 177 10.39 4.74 11.67
N LEU A 178 10.40 3.73 12.55
CA LEU A 178 9.52 3.62 13.70
C LEU A 178 10.21 4.09 14.96
N PHE A 179 9.60 5.03 15.67
CA PHE A 179 10.08 5.57 16.94
C PHE A 179 9.08 5.25 18.05
N VAL A 180 9.60 4.81 19.19
CA VAL A 180 8.80 4.47 20.37
C VAL A 180 9.25 5.32 21.55
N PRO A 181 8.33 5.90 22.35
CA PRO A 181 8.71 6.64 23.53
C PRO A 181 9.15 5.67 24.62
N ARG A 182 10.36 5.86 25.12
CA ARG A 182 10.97 5.11 26.22
C ARG A 182 11.22 6.06 27.39
N ARG A 183 11.06 5.54 28.60
CA ARG A 183 11.44 6.25 29.83
C ARG A 183 12.67 5.57 30.40
N ASN A 184 13.78 6.30 30.51
CA ASN A 184 15.08 5.77 30.96
C ASN A 184 15.57 4.55 30.15
N GLY A 185 15.32 4.51 28.83
CA GLY A 185 15.69 3.37 27.97
C GLY A 185 14.82 2.11 28.16
N ILE A 186 13.72 2.19 28.91
CA ILE A 186 12.76 1.10 29.11
C ILE A 186 11.45 1.44 28.39
N GLY A 187 10.88 0.45 27.71
CA GLY A 187 9.57 0.54 27.07
C GLY A 187 8.47 0.97 28.02
N LEU A 188 7.59 1.86 27.57
CA LEU A 188 6.31 2.12 28.23
C LEU A 188 5.37 0.93 27.95
N ALA A 189 5.67 -0.24 28.53
CA ALA A 189 4.85 -1.44 28.45
C ALA A 189 4.44 -1.90 29.87
N PRO A 190 3.28 -2.57 30.03
CA PRO A 190 2.87 -3.14 31.32
C PRO A 190 3.78 -4.33 31.68
N ASP A 191 4.15 -4.35 32.95
CA ASP A 191 5.16 -5.18 33.61
C ASP A 191 5.15 -6.68 33.24
N ARG A 192 6.28 -7.22 32.75
CA ARG A 192 6.72 -8.62 32.98
C ARG A 192 8.21 -8.85 32.66
N ALA A 193 8.97 -9.14 33.72
CA ALA A 193 10.35 -9.64 33.81
C ALA A 193 10.70 -10.80 32.81
N THR A 194 11.92 -11.10 32.35
CA THR A 194 13.31 -10.97 32.89
C THR A 194 14.35 -11.38 31.80
N VAL A 195 15.60 -10.84 31.84
CA VAL A 195 16.94 -11.50 31.58
C VAL A 195 17.32 -11.81 30.09
N VAL A 196 18.48 -11.47 29.47
CA VAL A 196 19.74 -10.69 29.69
C VAL A 196 20.22 -10.23 28.29
N ALA A 197 20.78 -9.03 28.16
CA ALA A 197 21.52 -8.57 26.97
C ALA A 197 23.04 -8.72 27.19
N GLU A 198 23.76 -9.27 26.22
CA GLU A 198 25.21 -9.09 26.06
C GLU A 198 25.49 -8.08 24.94
N SER A 199 26.46 -7.21 25.22
CA SER A 199 26.80 -5.99 24.50
C SER A 199 27.68 -6.25 23.28
N VAL A 200 27.50 -5.48 22.21
CA VAL A 200 28.56 -5.21 21.23
C VAL A 200 28.60 -3.71 20.95
N GLU A 201 29.84 -3.19 21.01
CA GLU A 201 30.26 -1.80 21.01
C GLU A 201 29.91 -1.04 19.72
N GLN A 202 29.51 0.22 19.91
CA GLN A 202 29.39 1.23 18.87
C GLN A 202 30.76 1.69 18.36
N SER A 203 30.89 1.87 17.05
CA SER A 203 31.90 2.72 16.43
C SER A 203 31.18 3.77 15.55
N PRO A 204 31.58 5.06 15.58
CA PRO A 204 30.71 6.16 15.16
C PRO A 204 30.69 6.33 13.63
N ALA A 205 29.48 6.28 13.06
CA ALA A 205 29.22 6.74 11.70
C ALA A 205 29.03 8.27 11.68
N ALA A 206 29.76 8.94 10.80
CA ALA A 206 29.57 10.35 10.50
C ALA A 206 28.18 10.58 9.88
N SER A 207 27.50 11.62 10.37
CA SER A 207 26.19 12.05 9.88
C SER A 207 26.27 12.59 8.44
N SER A 208 25.50 12.02 7.53
CA SER A 208 25.03 12.74 6.34
C SER A 208 23.51 12.78 6.36
N LYS A 209 22.93 13.99 6.45
CA LYS A 209 21.52 14.23 6.14
C LYS A 209 21.24 13.63 4.76
N SER A 210 20.32 12.67 4.63
CA SER A 210 20.03 12.01 3.36
C SER A 210 19.38 13.00 2.39
N ALA A 211 20.19 13.55 1.48
CA ALA A 211 19.68 14.29 0.33
C ALA A 211 18.91 13.33 -0.59
N GLU A 212 17.84 13.81 -1.22
CA GLU A 212 17.11 13.08 -2.26
C GLU A 212 18.08 12.50 -3.30
N PRO A 213 17.93 11.22 -3.71
CA PRO A 213 18.81 10.63 -4.71
C PRO A 213 18.82 11.46 -5.99
N SER A 214 20.01 11.70 -6.55
CA SER A 214 20.19 12.59 -7.71
C SER A 214 19.35 12.19 -8.92
N ILE A 215 19.08 10.89 -9.13
CA ILE A 215 18.26 10.39 -10.25
C ILE A 215 16.80 10.83 -10.12
N VAL A 216 16.22 10.74 -8.92
CA VAL A 216 14.83 11.11 -8.66
C VAL A 216 14.64 12.59 -8.93
N ARG A 217 15.51 13.43 -8.37
CA ARG A 217 15.50 14.88 -8.58
C ARG A 217 15.64 15.26 -10.06
N MET A 218 16.52 14.59 -10.80
CA MET A 218 16.72 14.86 -12.23
C MET A 218 15.49 14.49 -13.05
N PHE A 219 14.84 13.36 -12.75
CA PHE A 219 13.61 12.97 -13.41
C PHE A 219 12.46 13.94 -13.13
N ARG A 220 12.28 14.34 -11.87
CA ARG A 220 11.30 15.38 -11.48
C ARG A 220 11.52 16.69 -12.22
N GLN A 221 12.77 17.13 -12.32
CA GLN A 221 13.11 18.32 -13.09
C GLN A 221 12.78 18.15 -14.59
N ALA A 222 13.02 16.96 -15.15
CA ALA A 222 12.65 16.67 -16.53
C ALA A 222 11.13 16.73 -16.74
N VAL A 223 10.32 16.21 -15.80
CA VAL A 223 8.85 16.35 -15.82
C VAL A 223 8.44 17.82 -15.77
N ALA A 224 9.00 18.59 -14.83
CA ALA A 224 8.71 20.01 -14.67
C ALA A 224 9.10 20.87 -15.89
N ASP A 225 10.14 20.46 -16.62
CA ASP A 225 10.63 21.14 -17.83
C ASP A 225 9.95 20.64 -19.13
N ASP A 226 8.89 19.81 -19.05
CA ASP A 226 8.20 19.17 -20.18
C ASP A 226 9.13 18.28 -21.05
N LYS A 227 10.08 17.61 -20.40
CA LYS A 227 11.07 16.69 -21.00
C LYS A 227 10.85 15.25 -20.53
N PHE A 228 9.59 14.82 -20.47
CA PHE A 228 9.24 13.50 -19.95
C PHE A 228 9.92 12.35 -20.72
N GLY A 229 9.93 12.42 -22.06
CA GLY A 229 10.58 11.43 -22.92
C GLY A 229 12.07 11.30 -22.62
N ASP A 230 12.80 12.43 -22.60
CA ASP A 230 14.23 12.45 -22.25
C ASP A 230 14.48 11.91 -20.83
N GLY A 231 13.58 12.22 -19.89
CA GLY A 231 13.60 11.70 -18.53
C GLY A 231 13.45 10.18 -18.48
N LEU A 232 12.54 9.62 -19.28
CA LEU A 232 12.32 8.17 -19.37
C LEU A 232 13.51 7.46 -20.04
N GLU A 233 14.10 8.04 -21.09
CA GLU A 233 15.32 7.53 -21.72
C GLU A 233 16.50 7.52 -20.74
N PHE A 234 16.64 8.57 -19.94
CA PHE A 234 17.63 8.64 -18.87
C PHE A 234 17.43 7.54 -17.82
N LEU A 235 16.19 7.32 -17.37
CA LEU A 235 15.87 6.24 -16.44
C LEU A 235 16.14 4.86 -17.04
N LEU A 236 15.85 4.66 -18.33
CA LEU A 236 16.13 3.41 -19.04
C LEU A 236 17.64 3.16 -19.15
N ALA A 237 18.44 4.20 -19.40
CA ALA A 237 19.90 4.09 -19.40
C ALA A 237 20.43 3.69 -18.01
N ALA A 238 19.88 4.25 -16.94
CA ALA A 238 20.21 3.85 -15.56
C ALA A 238 19.74 2.41 -15.25
N ALA A 239 18.56 2.00 -15.73
CA ALA A 239 18.01 0.66 -15.55
C ALA A 239 18.93 -0.42 -16.14
N LYS A 240 19.55 -0.16 -17.30
CA LYS A 240 20.52 -1.07 -17.95
C LYS A 240 21.79 -1.34 -17.13
N LEU A 241 22.05 -0.57 -16.08
CA LEU A 241 23.19 -0.76 -15.18
C LEU A 241 22.84 -1.58 -13.93
N ARG A 242 21.55 -1.85 -13.70
CA ARG A 242 21.11 -2.67 -12.57
C ARG A 242 21.37 -4.15 -12.82
N PRO A 243 21.47 -4.98 -11.75
CA PRO A 243 21.46 -6.43 -11.89
C PRO A 243 20.25 -6.89 -12.71
N ALA A 244 20.48 -7.80 -13.65
CA ALA A 244 19.45 -8.32 -14.53
C ALA A 244 19.47 -9.85 -14.57
N PHE A 245 18.33 -10.44 -14.95
CA PHE A 245 18.18 -11.88 -15.13
C PHE A 245 17.74 -12.23 -16.56
N ASP A 246 18.31 -13.32 -17.09
CA ASP A 246 17.98 -13.88 -18.41
C ASP A 246 16.99 -15.06 -18.35
N HIS A 247 16.78 -15.62 -17.15
CA HIS A 247 15.88 -16.74 -16.88
C HIS A 247 15.33 -16.63 -15.45
N TYR A 248 14.29 -17.38 -15.12
CA TYR A 248 13.72 -17.34 -13.77
C TYR A 248 14.74 -17.78 -12.69
N THR A 249 14.93 -16.98 -11.65
CA THR A 249 15.89 -17.23 -10.55
C THR A 249 15.29 -16.98 -9.16
N ALA A 250 15.94 -17.50 -8.11
CA ALA A 250 15.59 -17.24 -6.73
C ALA A 250 15.92 -15.78 -6.37
N GLY A 251 14.90 -14.91 -6.36
CA GLY A 251 15.03 -13.46 -6.23
C GLY A 251 13.92 -12.70 -6.95
N ILE A 252 13.19 -13.39 -7.85
CA ILE A 252 12.01 -12.85 -8.51
C ILE A 252 10.80 -12.90 -7.56
N PRO A 253 9.98 -11.83 -7.50
CA PRO A 253 8.81 -11.79 -6.65
C PRO A 253 7.86 -12.97 -6.85
N ARG A 254 7.35 -13.51 -5.75
CA ARG A 254 6.35 -14.59 -5.75
C ARG A 254 4.94 -14.01 -5.84
N GLY A 255 3.99 -14.84 -6.28
CA GLY A 255 2.58 -14.47 -6.23
C GLY A 255 2.10 -14.26 -4.78
N ILE A 256 1.32 -13.21 -4.59
CA ILE A 256 0.73 -12.84 -3.30
C ILE A 256 -0.75 -13.23 -3.33
N GLY A 257 -1.20 -13.99 -2.33
CA GLY A 257 -2.63 -14.29 -2.16
C GLY A 257 -3.38 -13.06 -1.66
N LEU A 258 -4.44 -12.67 -2.37
CA LEU A 258 -5.32 -11.57 -1.97
C LEU A 258 -6.62 -12.08 -1.31
N SER A 259 -7.02 -13.33 -1.56
CA SER A 259 -8.15 -13.96 -0.89
C SER A 259 -7.98 -15.48 -0.83
N GLY A 260 -8.39 -16.08 0.30
CA GLY A 260 -8.32 -17.52 0.56
C GLY A 260 -9.59 -18.30 0.23
N GLY A 261 -10.44 -17.80 -0.68
CA GLY A 261 -11.74 -18.40 -1.01
C GLY A 261 -11.64 -19.89 -1.38
N THR A 262 -12.68 -20.66 -1.05
CA THR A 262 -12.72 -22.09 -1.36
C THR A 262 -12.76 -22.33 -2.87
N PRO A 263 -12.12 -23.38 -3.41
CA PRO A 263 -12.14 -23.67 -4.84
C PRO A 263 -13.54 -23.98 -5.39
N HIS A 264 -14.53 -24.20 -4.53
CA HIS A 264 -15.86 -24.68 -4.90
C HIS A 264 -16.91 -23.58 -4.70
N ASN A 265 -17.82 -23.43 -5.67
CA ASN A 265 -19.02 -22.62 -5.49
C ASN A 265 -20.03 -23.32 -4.55
N SER A 266 -21.11 -22.64 -4.15
CA SER A 266 -22.15 -23.18 -3.28
C SER A 266 -22.87 -24.44 -3.84
N GLY A 267 -22.68 -24.74 -5.13
CA GLY A 267 -23.18 -25.91 -5.85
C GLY A 267 -22.16 -27.03 -6.05
N GLY A 268 -20.89 -26.84 -5.67
CA GLY A 268 -19.82 -27.84 -5.77
C GLY A 268 -18.96 -27.78 -7.04
N ASP A 269 -19.14 -26.81 -7.95
CA ASP A 269 -18.25 -26.67 -9.12
C ASP A 269 -16.95 -25.99 -8.74
N THR A 270 -15.85 -26.47 -9.30
CA THR A 270 -14.53 -25.85 -9.15
C THR A 270 -14.48 -24.54 -9.94
N MET A 271 -14.20 -23.42 -9.27
CA MET A 271 -14.03 -22.12 -9.91
C MET A 271 -12.55 -21.88 -10.19
N PRO A 272 -12.18 -21.31 -11.36
CA PRO A 272 -10.78 -21.06 -11.67
C PRO A 272 -10.18 -19.99 -10.73
N HIS A 273 -8.91 -20.18 -10.37
CA HIS A 273 -8.10 -19.20 -9.64
C HIS A 273 -7.90 -17.96 -10.50
N VAL A 274 -8.26 -16.78 -10.00
CA VAL A 274 -8.01 -15.51 -10.70
C VAL A 274 -6.62 -15.00 -10.33
N VAL A 275 -5.74 -14.87 -11.33
CA VAL A 275 -4.37 -14.38 -11.16
C VAL A 275 -4.18 -13.04 -11.86
N LEU A 276 -3.95 -12.00 -11.07
CA LEU A 276 -3.82 -10.61 -11.52
C LEU A 276 -2.35 -10.28 -11.78
N ILE A 277 -2.01 -9.81 -12.98
CA ILE A 277 -0.66 -9.34 -13.31
C ILE A 277 -0.58 -7.85 -13.02
N CYS A 278 0.45 -7.44 -12.28
CA CYS A 278 0.63 -6.06 -11.90
C CYS A 278 0.95 -5.16 -13.09
N THR A 279 0.38 -3.96 -13.05
CA THR A 279 0.70 -2.89 -13.99
C THR A 279 2.08 -2.32 -13.65
N PRO A 280 2.95 -2.05 -14.63
CA PRO A 280 4.12 -1.22 -14.42
C PRO A 280 3.70 0.17 -13.91
N ALA A 281 3.97 0.46 -12.65
CA ALA A 281 3.57 1.70 -11.99
C ALA A 281 4.55 2.05 -10.87
N PHE A 282 4.68 3.33 -10.50
CA PHE A 282 5.61 3.80 -9.45
C PHE A 282 5.48 3.03 -8.14
N LEU A 283 4.24 2.72 -7.75
CA LEU A 283 3.97 1.99 -6.51
C LEU A 283 4.22 0.47 -6.59
N GLY A 284 4.70 -0.06 -7.73
CA GLY A 284 5.18 -1.44 -7.82
C GLY A 284 4.11 -2.53 -7.74
N GLY A 285 2.83 -2.18 -7.86
CA GLY A 285 1.71 -3.10 -8.09
C GLY A 285 1.57 -4.24 -7.06
N TYR A 286 0.66 -4.12 -6.12
CA TYR A 286 -0.51 -5.02 -6.04
C TYR A 286 -1.70 -4.32 -5.36
N ILE A 287 -1.43 -3.18 -4.74
CA ILE A 287 -2.39 -2.33 -4.03
C ILE A 287 -3.57 -1.97 -4.94
N GLN A 288 -3.29 -1.80 -6.24
CA GLN A 288 -4.28 -1.55 -7.29
C GLN A 288 -5.44 -2.56 -7.28
N TYR A 289 -5.23 -3.79 -6.82
CA TYR A 289 -6.23 -4.85 -6.89
C TYR A 289 -6.86 -5.20 -5.53
N ILE A 290 -6.47 -4.55 -4.43
CA ILE A 290 -6.97 -4.91 -3.09
C ILE A 290 -8.50 -4.72 -2.99
N LEU A 291 -9.03 -3.60 -3.46
CA LEU A 291 -10.48 -3.34 -3.39
C LEU A 291 -11.27 -4.26 -4.33
N LEU A 292 -10.75 -4.51 -5.53
CA LEU A 292 -11.34 -5.51 -6.43
C LEU A 292 -11.37 -6.90 -5.77
N ALA A 293 -10.28 -7.29 -5.10
CA ALA A 293 -10.19 -8.55 -4.40
C ALA A 293 -11.13 -8.62 -3.19
N ALA A 294 -11.34 -7.52 -2.45
CA ALA A 294 -12.30 -7.49 -1.35
C ALA A 294 -13.73 -7.78 -1.83
N HIS A 295 -14.11 -7.32 -3.02
CA HIS A 295 -15.43 -7.59 -3.59
C HIS A 295 -15.56 -8.96 -4.28
N LEU A 296 -14.47 -9.57 -4.75
CA LEU A 296 -14.47 -10.90 -5.36
C LEU A 296 -14.17 -12.05 -4.37
N GLY A 297 -13.45 -11.77 -3.29
CA GLY A 297 -12.71 -12.74 -2.48
C GLY A 297 -13.54 -13.64 -1.57
N GLY A 298 -14.81 -13.29 -1.29
CA GLY A 298 -15.68 -14.06 -0.40
C GLY A 298 -15.91 -15.52 -0.84
N HIS A 299 -15.76 -15.82 -2.13
CA HIS A 299 -15.97 -17.15 -2.70
C HIS A 299 -14.95 -17.55 -3.78
N ARG A 300 -13.86 -16.80 -3.92
CA ARG A 300 -12.87 -17.01 -5.00
C ARG A 300 -11.46 -16.92 -4.46
N ARG A 301 -10.58 -17.72 -5.05
CA ARG A 301 -9.13 -17.61 -4.84
C ARG A 301 -8.58 -16.54 -5.76
N LEU A 302 -7.99 -15.49 -5.18
CA LEU A 302 -7.33 -14.43 -5.94
C LEU A 302 -5.87 -14.35 -5.54
N SER A 303 -5.02 -14.18 -6.54
CA SER A 303 -3.62 -13.87 -6.32
C SER A 303 -3.16 -12.81 -7.30
N VAL A 304 -2.05 -12.18 -6.97
CA VAL A 304 -1.43 -11.15 -7.79
C VAL A 304 0.04 -11.48 -8.00
N ILE A 305 0.54 -11.21 -9.21
CA ILE A 305 1.94 -11.40 -9.59
C ILE A 305 2.60 -10.02 -9.65
N PRO A 306 3.38 -9.63 -8.63
CA PRO A 306 4.19 -8.43 -8.67
C PRO A 306 5.28 -8.50 -9.76
N LEU A 307 5.71 -7.34 -10.22
CA LEU A 307 6.78 -7.21 -11.21
C LEU A 307 8.14 -7.08 -10.51
N SER A 308 9.17 -7.68 -11.10
CA SER A 308 10.53 -7.64 -10.54
C SER A 308 11.20 -6.28 -10.72
N GLY A 309 11.99 -5.87 -9.74
CA GLY A 309 12.89 -4.72 -9.80
C GLY A 309 12.37 -3.48 -9.08
N TYR A 310 11.21 -3.57 -8.43
CA TYR A 310 10.65 -2.44 -7.69
C TYR A 310 11.26 -2.28 -6.30
N GLU A 311 11.93 -3.31 -5.78
CA GLU A 311 12.70 -3.28 -4.54
C GLU A 311 14.23 -3.26 -4.78
N PRO A 312 15.05 -2.76 -3.82
CA PRO A 312 16.51 -2.57 -3.98
C PRO A 312 17.31 -3.80 -4.42
N ASP A 313 16.95 -4.97 -3.90
CA ASP A 313 17.69 -6.22 -4.18
C ASP A 313 17.08 -7.03 -5.33
N GLU A 314 16.03 -6.52 -5.98
CA GLU A 314 15.38 -7.22 -7.07
C GLU A 314 16.06 -6.93 -8.43
N PRO A 315 16.42 -7.99 -9.18
CA PRO A 315 16.97 -7.81 -10.52
C PRO A 315 15.87 -7.42 -11.53
N LEU A 316 16.26 -6.75 -12.61
CA LEU A 316 15.36 -6.45 -13.72
C LEU A 316 15.39 -7.57 -14.79
N PRO A 317 14.31 -7.78 -15.54
CA PRO A 317 14.36 -8.67 -16.70
C PRO A 317 15.31 -8.11 -17.76
N ALA A 318 16.21 -8.96 -18.29
CA ALA A 318 17.15 -8.58 -19.34
C ALA A 318 16.49 -8.47 -20.73
N SER A 319 15.34 -9.13 -20.92
CA SER A 319 14.60 -9.18 -22.18
C SER A 319 13.10 -9.40 -21.94
N LEU A 320 12.27 -9.18 -22.97
CA LEU A 320 10.84 -9.51 -22.90
C LEU A 320 10.63 -10.99 -22.64
N ASP A 321 11.42 -11.86 -23.27
CA ASP A 321 11.33 -13.31 -23.04
C ASP A 321 11.59 -13.69 -21.59
N ALA A 322 12.63 -13.13 -20.97
CA ALA A 322 12.91 -13.35 -19.55
C ALA A 322 11.78 -12.81 -18.65
N ALA A 323 11.23 -11.64 -18.98
CA ALA A 323 10.10 -11.06 -18.27
C ALA A 323 8.86 -11.98 -18.33
N ILE A 324 8.44 -12.41 -19.52
CA ILE A 324 7.27 -13.27 -19.69
C ILE A 324 7.50 -14.65 -19.09
N GLU A 325 8.69 -15.25 -19.25
CA GLU A 325 9.05 -16.50 -18.58
C GLU A 325 8.89 -16.37 -17.06
N SER A 326 9.37 -15.27 -16.48
CA SER A 326 9.29 -15.05 -15.05
C SER A 326 7.85 -14.92 -14.53
N ILE A 327 7.00 -14.18 -15.26
CA ILE A 327 5.58 -14.04 -14.95
C ILE A 327 4.89 -15.40 -15.06
N THR A 328 5.08 -16.11 -16.16
CA THR A 328 4.48 -17.44 -16.39
C THR A 328 4.90 -18.42 -15.30
N LYS A 329 6.17 -18.43 -14.90
CA LYS A 329 6.65 -19.31 -13.82
C LYS A 329 6.03 -18.95 -12.46
N ALA A 330 5.95 -17.66 -12.14
CA ALA A 330 5.32 -17.17 -10.92
C ALA A 330 3.81 -17.51 -10.87
N VAL A 331 3.11 -17.40 -12.01
CA VAL A 331 1.72 -17.84 -12.16
C VAL A 331 1.61 -19.33 -11.85
N LEU A 332 2.38 -20.19 -12.53
CA LEU A 332 2.31 -21.65 -12.37
C LEU A 332 2.62 -22.10 -10.93
N ASP A 333 3.61 -21.47 -10.28
CA ASP A 333 3.93 -21.75 -8.87
C ASP A 333 2.81 -21.32 -7.92
N THR A 334 2.08 -20.26 -8.26
CA THR A 334 1.00 -19.69 -7.44
C THR A 334 -0.28 -20.53 -7.53
N VAL A 335 -0.65 -20.97 -8.73
CA VAL A 335 -1.89 -21.73 -8.99
C VAL A 335 -1.72 -23.22 -8.68
N GLY A 336 -0.50 -23.74 -8.63
CA GLY A 336 -0.27 -25.17 -8.41
C GLY A 336 -0.93 -25.98 -9.51
N ASN A 337 -1.90 -26.85 -9.17
CA ASN A 337 -2.67 -27.68 -10.12
C ASN A 337 -4.06 -27.12 -10.47
N ASP A 338 -4.42 -25.93 -9.97
CA ASP A 338 -5.73 -25.34 -10.19
C ASP A 338 -5.89 -24.83 -11.64
N GLU A 339 -7.08 -24.93 -12.21
CA GLU A 339 -7.44 -24.13 -13.38
C GLU A 339 -7.45 -22.65 -13.03
N PHE A 340 -7.08 -21.79 -13.97
CA PHE A 340 -6.90 -20.37 -13.68
C PHE A 340 -7.28 -19.47 -14.85
N VAL A 341 -7.57 -18.22 -14.51
CA VAL A 341 -7.70 -17.12 -15.47
C VAL A 341 -6.64 -16.07 -15.19
N LEU A 342 -6.11 -15.46 -16.25
CA LEU A 342 -5.21 -14.32 -16.10
C LEU A 342 -6.00 -13.03 -16.22
N ALA A 343 -5.62 -12.03 -15.44
CA ALA A 343 -6.28 -10.73 -15.44
C ALA A 343 -5.25 -9.61 -15.32
N GLY A 344 -5.51 -8.44 -15.90
CA GLY A 344 -4.62 -7.31 -15.75
C GLY A 344 -5.23 -5.99 -16.23
N MET A 345 -4.84 -4.89 -15.58
CA MET A 345 -5.22 -3.54 -15.97
C MET A 345 -4.11 -2.88 -16.77
N SER A 346 -4.48 -2.09 -17.79
CA SER A 346 -3.51 -1.31 -18.58
C SER A 346 -2.31 -2.17 -19.03
N GLY A 347 -1.07 -1.72 -18.80
CA GLY A 347 0.14 -2.50 -19.03
C GLY A 347 0.16 -3.89 -18.38
N GLY A 348 -0.50 -4.08 -17.23
CA GLY A 348 -0.68 -5.40 -16.62
C GLY A 348 -1.57 -6.32 -17.47
N GLY A 349 -2.55 -5.77 -18.20
CA GLY A 349 -3.37 -6.50 -19.18
C GLY A 349 -2.56 -6.91 -20.40
N ASN A 350 -1.64 -6.06 -20.87
CA ASN A 350 -0.69 -6.40 -21.94
C ASN A 350 0.23 -7.57 -21.52
N LEU A 351 0.76 -7.53 -20.29
CA LEU A 351 1.58 -8.61 -19.74
C LEU A 351 0.77 -9.90 -19.52
N ALA A 352 -0.48 -9.79 -19.04
CA ALA A 352 -1.38 -10.92 -18.90
C ALA A 352 -1.67 -11.59 -20.25
N HIS A 353 -1.87 -10.81 -21.32
CA HIS A 353 -2.03 -11.31 -22.67
C HIS A 353 -0.77 -12.03 -23.18
N ALA A 354 0.41 -11.42 -23.03
CA ALA A 354 1.68 -12.04 -23.45
C ALA A 354 1.97 -13.34 -22.68
N ALA A 355 1.70 -13.36 -21.37
CA ALA A 355 1.80 -14.55 -20.54
C ALA A 355 0.78 -15.63 -20.96
N ALA A 356 -0.45 -15.23 -21.31
CA ALA A 356 -1.47 -16.15 -21.82
C ALA A 356 -1.04 -16.81 -23.13
N ALA A 357 -0.49 -16.05 -24.09
CA ALA A 357 0.04 -16.58 -25.34
C ALA A 357 1.12 -17.65 -25.08
N ARG A 358 2.10 -17.34 -24.22
CA ARG A 358 3.17 -18.29 -23.84
C ARG A 358 2.66 -19.54 -23.13
N LEU A 359 1.62 -19.41 -22.31
CA LEU A 359 1.01 -20.53 -21.60
C LEU A 359 0.22 -21.44 -22.56
N LEU A 360 -0.49 -20.88 -23.53
CA LEU A 360 -1.30 -21.64 -24.50
C LEU A 360 -0.45 -22.44 -25.50
N GLU A 361 0.80 -22.05 -25.74
CA GLU A 361 1.77 -22.86 -26.49
C GLU A 361 2.11 -24.19 -25.79
N GLN A 362 1.85 -24.30 -24.48
CA GLN A 362 2.09 -25.52 -23.70
C GLN A 362 0.92 -26.50 -23.85
N SER A 363 1.23 -27.76 -24.19
CA SER A 363 0.22 -28.81 -24.43
C SER A 363 -0.67 -29.16 -23.23
N ASN A 364 -0.30 -28.73 -22.03
CA ASN A 364 -0.99 -29.00 -20.76
C ASN A 364 -1.44 -27.70 -20.07
N SER A 365 -1.65 -26.62 -20.83
CA SER A 365 -2.17 -25.37 -20.30
C SER A 365 -3.50 -25.57 -19.57
N ARG A 366 -3.61 -24.98 -18.37
CA ARG A 366 -4.83 -24.94 -17.55
C ARG A 366 -5.46 -23.54 -17.53
N LEU A 367 -5.04 -22.69 -18.46
CA LEU A 367 -5.58 -21.35 -18.63
C LEU A 367 -6.99 -21.45 -19.23
N GLN A 368 -8.00 -21.00 -18.49
CA GLN A 368 -9.40 -21.02 -18.90
C GLN A 368 -9.84 -19.73 -19.59
N GLY A 369 -9.12 -18.63 -19.37
CA GLY A 369 -9.45 -17.37 -20.01
C GLY A 369 -8.63 -16.17 -19.53
N LEU A 370 -8.94 -15.03 -20.15
CA LEU A 370 -8.21 -13.78 -20.00
C LEU A 370 -9.17 -12.62 -19.66
N ILE A 371 -8.85 -11.80 -18.66
CA ILE A 371 -9.61 -10.61 -18.30
C ILE A 371 -8.75 -9.37 -18.51
N ILE A 372 -9.21 -8.48 -19.38
CA ILE A 372 -8.52 -7.24 -19.75
C ILE A 372 -9.28 -6.05 -19.17
N PHE A 373 -8.70 -5.37 -18.19
CA PHE A 373 -9.25 -4.13 -17.63
C PHE A 373 -8.67 -2.93 -18.37
N ASP A 374 -9.50 -2.30 -19.19
CA ASP A 374 -9.29 -1.02 -19.85
C ASP A 374 -7.89 -0.85 -20.48
N SER A 375 -7.38 -1.94 -21.06
CA SER A 375 -6.06 -1.98 -21.71
C SER A 375 -6.19 -1.66 -23.20
N PHE A 376 -5.06 -1.31 -23.81
CA PHE A 376 -4.94 -1.06 -25.25
C PHE A 376 -3.72 -1.79 -25.81
N ILE A 377 -3.80 -2.19 -27.08
CA ILE A 377 -2.66 -2.79 -27.78
C ILE A 377 -1.76 -1.65 -28.26
N ALA A 378 -0.53 -1.61 -27.75
CA ALA A 378 0.45 -0.65 -28.20
C ALA A 378 1.05 -1.09 -29.53
N ARG A 379 0.45 -0.67 -30.66
CA ARG A 379 0.96 -1.00 -32.00
C ARG A 379 2.11 -0.09 -32.45
N GLU A 380 2.20 1.12 -31.88
CA GLU A 380 3.24 2.11 -32.17
C GLU A 380 3.46 2.97 -30.92
N ALA A 381 4.72 3.27 -30.56
CA ALA A 381 5.07 4.26 -29.55
C ALA A 381 4.67 5.67 -30.04
N ASN A 382 3.39 5.99 -29.93
CA ASN A 382 2.85 7.26 -30.40
C ASN A 382 2.88 8.32 -29.28
N GLU A 383 2.98 9.59 -29.67
CA GLU A 383 3.01 10.75 -28.74
C GLU A 383 1.83 10.72 -27.75
N ARG A 384 0.69 10.15 -28.14
CA ARG A 384 -0.50 10.00 -27.29
C ARG A 384 -0.28 9.01 -26.13
N GLN A 385 0.40 7.89 -26.35
CA GLN A 385 0.74 6.93 -25.30
C GLN A 385 1.81 7.46 -24.35
N MET A 386 2.78 8.19 -24.88
CA MET A 386 3.79 8.87 -24.06
C MET A 386 3.14 9.96 -23.20
N GLY A 387 2.13 10.66 -23.75
CA GLY A 387 1.22 11.52 -22.98
C GLY A 387 0.50 10.74 -21.88
N THR A 388 -0.05 9.56 -22.20
CA THR A 388 -0.65 8.62 -21.23
C THR A 388 0.24 8.26 -20.05
N ALA A 389 1.47 7.84 -20.34
CA ALA A 389 2.43 7.56 -19.30
C ALA A 389 2.77 8.83 -18.51
N ARG A 390 3.07 9.95 -19.20
CA ARG A 390 3.43 11.24 -18.58
C ARG A 390 2.37 11.70 -17.60
N ASP A 391 1.11 11.82 -18.01
CA ASP A 391 0.12 12.42 -17.13
C ASP A 391 -0.23 11.45 -15.99
N ALA A 392 -0.13 10.14 -16.18
CA ALA A 392 -0.20 9.19 -15.05
C ALA A 392 0.96 9.40 -14.04
N VAL A 393 2.17 9.74 -14.51
CA VAL A 393 3.30 10.12 -13.65
C VAL A 393 3.01 11.40 -12.90
N VAL A 394 2.59 12.44 -13.63
CA VAL A 394 2.29 13.77 -13.08
C VAL A 394 1.16 13.70 -12.09
N ASP A 395 0.08 12.98 -12.40
CA ASP A 395 -1.06 12.78 -11.50
C ASP A 395 -0.63 12.02 -10.24
N THR A 396 0.17 10.95 -10.39
CA THR A 396 0.68 10.19 -9.23
C THR A 396 1.62 11.05 -8.36
N GLU A 397 2.48 11.85 -8.98
CA GLU A 397 3.38 12.76 -8.27
C GLU A 397 2.63 13.93 -7.61
N ALA A 398 1.65 14.53 -8.30
CA ALA A 398 0.85 15.64 -7.79
C ALA A 398 -0.10 15.18 -6.67
N LEU A 399 -0.64 13.96 -6.77
CA LEU A 399 -1.40 13.33 -5.70
C LEU A 399 -0.50 12.95 -4.52
N ILE A 400 0.80 12.70 -4.72
CA ILE A 400 1.67 12.18 -3.66
C ILE A 400 3.12 12.71 -3.78
N PRO A 401 3.35 14.02 -3.54
CA PRO A 401 4.61 14.70 -3.86
C PRO A 401 5.82 14.21 -3.05
N ASP A 402 5.59 13.64 -1.85
CA ASP A 402 6.63 13.23 -0.90
C ASP A 402 6.65 11.72 -0.59
N LEU A 403 6.06 10.88 -1.45
CA LEU A 403 6.02 9.45 -1.18
C LEU A 403 7.41 8.80 -1.29
N ALA A 404 7.70 7.91 -0.35
CA ALA A 404 8.76 6.89 -0.43
C ALA A 404 8.71 5.99 -1.70
N GLY A 405 7.74 6.21 -2.60
CA GLY A 405 7.56 5.47 -3.87
C GLY A 405 8.36 6.01 -5.05
N PHE A 406 8.91 7.23 -4.99
CA PHE A 406 9.83 7.75 -6.01
C PHE A 406 11.28 7.40 -5.62
N THR A 407 11.61 6.11 -5.68
CA THR A 407 12.98 5.64 -5.49
C THR A 407 13.68 5.43 -6.83
N THR A 408 15.01 5.34 -6.80
CA THR A 408 15.79 5.04 -8.01
C THR A 408 15.37 3.69 -8.60
N GLU A 409 15.09 2.71 -7.74
CA GLU A 409 14.67 1.35 -8.08
C GLU A 409 13.33 1.37 -8.81
N ARG A 410 12.32 2.03 -8.24
CA ARG A 410 10.96 2.08 -8.78
C ARG A 410 10.90 2.83 -10.11
N LEU A 411 11.66 3.92 -10.23
CA LEU A 411 11.77 4.70 -11.47
C LEU A 411 12.47 3.93 -12.59
N THR A 412 13.60 3.30 -12.28
CA THR A 412 14.33 2.50 -13.28
C THR A 412 13.57 1.22 -13.66
N ALA A 413 12.84 0.61 -12.72
CA ALA A 413 11.96 -0.52 -13.01
C ALA A 413 10.79 -0.12 -13.91
N LEU A 414 10.12 1.00 -13.62
CA LEU A 414 9.07 1.53 -14.48
C LEU A 414 9.57 1.72 -15.91
N ALA A 415 10.72 2.40 -16.08
CA ALA A 415 11.30 2.62 -17.40
C ALA A 415 11.62 1.31 -18.14
N CYS A 416 12.20 0.33 -17.44
CA CYS A 416 12.48 -0.99 -18.00
C CYS A 416 11.21 -1.71 -18.44
N TRP A 417 10.18 -1.77 -17.60
CA TRP A 417 8.94 -2.46 -17.93
C TRP A 417 8.13 -1.76 -19.03
N LEU A 418 8.10 -0.43 -19.06
CA LEU A 418 7.47 0.32 -20.16
C LEU A 418 8.16 0.03 -21.50
N GLU A 419 9.49 -0.04 -21.52
CA GLU A 419 10.26 -0.41 -22.72
C GLU A 419 9.92 -1.84 -23.18
N LEU A 420 9.80 -2.80 -22.25
CA LEU A 420 9.44 -4.17 -22.58
C LEU A 420 8.00 -4.31 -23.11
N LEU A 421 7.06 -3.51 -22.60
CA LEU A 421 5.68 -3.51 -23.09
C LEU A 421 5.59 -3.15 -24.58
N LEU A 422 6.45 -2.26 -25.06
CA LEU A 422 6.50 -1.85 -26.46
C LEU A 422 7.01 -2.97 -27.40
N GLN A 423 7.67 -3.98 -26.85
CA GLN A 423 8.20 -5.12 -27.60
C GLN A 423 7.19 -6.26 -27.72
N ILE A 424 6.04 -6.19 -27.03
CA ILE A 424 5.03 -7.25 -27.08
C ILE A 424 4.43 -7.29 -28.48
N GLU A 425 4.52 -8.46 -29.11
CA GLU A 425 3.79 -8.74 -30.34
C GLU A 425 2.38 -9.23 -30.03
N TYR A 426 1.40 -8.69 -30.75
CA TYR A 426 -0.01 -8.98 -30.49
C TYR A 426 -0.63 -9.82 -31.60
N GLN A 427 -1.02 -11.03 -31.23
CA GLN A 427 -1.92 -11.89 -31.97
C GLN A 427 -3.05 -12.32 -31.04
N PRO A 428 -4.31 -12.40 -31.51
CA PRO A 428 -5.41 -12.87 -30.69
C PRO A 428 -5.12 -14.27 -30.14
N VAL A 429 -5.20 -14.43 -28.81
CA VAL A 429 -5.00 -15.74 -28.17
C VAL A 429 -6.24 -16.62 -28.28
N GLU A 430 -6.04 -17.95 -28.31
CA GLU A 430 -7.11 -18.94 -28.43
C GLU A 430 -7.71 -19.33 -27.06
N CYS A 431 -8.24 -18.36 -26.32
CA CYS A 431 -8.96 -18.61 -25.06
C CYS A 431 -10.10 -17.59 -24.87
N LYS A 432 -11.16 -17.94 -24.15
CA LYS A 432 -12.24 -16.99 -23.83
C LYS A 432 -11.70 -15.75 -23.12
N ALA A 433 -12.10 -14.56 -23.56
CA ALA A 433 -11.69 -13.31 -22.94
C ALA A 433 -12.86 -12.41 -22.52
N LEU A 434 -12.70 -11.71 -21.41
CA LEU A 434 -13.54 -10.60 -20.98
C LEU A 434 -12.75 -9.30 -21.10
N VAL A 435 -13.22 -8.36 -21.91
CA VAL A 435 -12.67 -7.02 -22.02
C VAL A 435 -13.60 -6.05 -21.31
N ILE A 436 -13.13 -5.39 -20.25
CA ILE A 436 -13.87 -4.36 -19.52
C ILE A 436 -13.35 -3.00 -19.95
N LYS A 437 -14.22 -2.13 -20.45
CA LYS A 437 -13.89 -0.76 -20.91
C LYS A 437 -14.52 0.29 -20.01
N CYS A 438 -13.76 1.35 -19.75
CA CYS A 438 -14.29 2.55 -19.10
C CYS A 438 -15.22 3.32 -20.04
N THR A 439 -16.16 4.10 -19.48
CA THR A 439 -16.98 5.04 -20.26
C THR A 439 -16.76 6.49 -19.89
N LYS A 440 -16.11 6.78 -18.75
CA LYS A 440 -15.71 8.15 -18.40
C LYS A 440 -14.28 8.39 -18.90
N PRO A 441 -14.03 9.51 -19.60
CA PRO A 441 -12.67 9.88 -19.93
C PRO A 441 -11.92 10.12 -18.62
N SER A 442 -10.66 9.71 -18.56
CA SER A 442 -9.79 10.22 -17.49
C SER A 442 -9.59 11.73 -17.72
N PRO A 443 -9.43 12.53 -16.65
CA PRO A 443 -9.09 13.95 -16.75
C PRO A 443 -7.87 14.22 -17.63
N THR A 444 -6.97 13.22 -17.74
CA THR A 444 -5.71 13.31 -18.45
C THR A 444 -5.68 12.48 -19.74
N HIS A 445 -6.49 11.41 -19.87
CA HIS A 445 -6.55 10.58 -21.09
C HIS A 445 -7.96 10.16 -21.52
N ASN A 446 -8.28 10.35 -22.80
CA ASN A 446 -9.51 9.81 -23.39
C ASN A 446 -9.26 8.46 -24.09
N LEU A 447 -9.24 7.37 -23.32
CA LEU A 447 -9.14 6.01 -23.85
C LEU A 447 -10.42 5.55 -24.56
N ASN A 448 -11.54 6.23 -24.37
CA ASN A 448 -12.84 5.86 -24.96
C ASN A 448 -12.87 6.04 -26.48
N GLU A 449 -11.94 6.81 -27.03
CA GLU A 449 -11.78 7.00 -28.48
C GLU A 449 -10.98 5.86 -29.15
N TRP A 450 -10.34 4.99 -28.36
CA TRP A 450 -9.55 3.88 -28.89
C TRP A 450 -10.46 2.73 -29.31
N PRO A 451 -10.20 2.10 -30.47
CA PRO A 451 -10.97 0.94 -30.89
C PRO A 451 -10.82 -0.20 -29.87
N ILE A 452 -11.87 -1.01 -29.74
CA ILE A 452 -11.78 -2.24 -28.98
C ILE A 452 -10.90 -3.21 -29.77
N GLU A 453 -9.72 -3.48 -29.22
CA GLU A 453 -8.75 -4.37 -29.82
C GLU A 453 -9.19 -5.84 -29.74
N SER A 454 -8.69 -6.65 -30.68
CA SER A 454 -8.88 -8.09 -30.70
C SER A 454 -7.79 -8.77 -29.85
N TRP A 455 -8.08 -8.96 -28.57
CA TRP A 455 -7.20 -9.63 -27.61
C TRP A 455 -7.28 -11.16 -27.70
N SER A 456 -8.43 -11.68 -28.13
CA SER A 456 -8.69 -13.11 -28.24
C SER A 456 -9.58 -13.42 -29.45
N THR A 457 -9.51 -14.66 -29.93
CA THR A 457 -10.43 -15.19 -30.94
C THR A 457 -11.88 -15.27 -30.47
N GLU A 458 -12.11 -15.37 -29.16
CA GLU A 458 -13.42 -15.34 -28.51
C GLU A 458 -13.43 -14.35 -27.35
N GLN A 459 -13.90 -13.12 -27.59
CA GLN A 459 -13.96 -12.08 -26.56
C GLN A 459 -15.37 -11.51 -26.35
N THR A 460 -15.73 -11.31 -25.08
CA THR A 460 -16.91 -10.56 -24.64
C THR A 460 -16.46 -9.19 -24.16
N VAL A 461 -17.15 -8.13 -24.60
CA VAL A 461 -16.86 -6.75 -24.16
C VAL A 461 -17.96 -6.28 -23.23
N GLN A 462 -17.55 -5.72 -22.09
CA GLN A 462 -18.43 -5.08 -21.11
C GLN A 462 -17.92 -3.67 -20.82
N THR A 463 -18.82 -2.79 -20.41
CA THR A 463 -18.48 -1.40 -20.06
C THR A 463 -18.84 -1.11 -18.62
N VAL A 464 -18.02 -0.32 -17.94
CA VAL A 464 -18.29 0.17 -16.57
C VAL A 464 -18.22 1.69 -16.59
N ASP A 465 -19.17 2.34 -15.90
CA ASP A 465 -19.25 3.80 -15.78
C ASP A 465 -18.20 4.39 -14.83
N ALA A 466 -16.94 4.20 -15.19
CA ALA A 466 -15.76 4.51 -14.41
C ALA A 466 -14.73 5.26 -15.26
N GLU A 467 -13.84 5.97 -14.58
CA GLU A 467 -12.54 6.38 -15.11
C GLU A 467 -11.55 5.20 -15.00
N HIS A 468 -10.44 5.26 -15.74
CA HIS A 468 -9.45 4.18 -15.84
C HIS A 468 -9.01 3.59 -14.48
N VAL A 469 -8.58 4.44 -13.56
CA VAL A 469 -8.11 4.03 -12.22
C VAL A 469 -9.25 3.64 -11.27
N ALA A 470 -10.45 4.14 -11.53
CA ALA A 470 -11.64 3.89 -10.71
C ALA A 470 -12.10 2.43 -10.78
N LEU A 471 -11.85 1.74 -11.91
CA LEU A 471 -12.23 0.34 -12.12
C LEU A 471 -11.82 -0.62 -11.01
N CYS A 472 -10.63 -0.49 -10.46
CA CYS A 472 -10.15 -1.32 -9.35
C CYS A 472 -10.09 -0.58 -8.02
N SER A 473 -10.66 0.62 -7.95
CA SER A 473 -10.76 1.42 -6.73
C SER A 473 -12.20 1.79 -6.38
N THR A 474 -12.64 3.02 -6.63
CA THR A 474 -13.97 3.52 -6.25
C THR A 474 -15.11 2.76 -6.92
N GLU A 475 -14.87 2.20 -8.12
CA GLU A 475 -15.84 1.39 -8.88
C GLU A 475 -15.52 -0.12 -8.83
N ALA A 476 -14.65 -0.56 -7.90
CA ALA A 476 -14.25 -1.95 -7.75
C ALA A 476 -15.43 -2.90 -7.52
N HIS A 477 -16.48 -2.45 -6.84
CA HIS A 477 -17.69 -3.23 -6.61
C HIS A 477 -18.39 -3.60 -7.94
N THR A 478 -18.63 -2.60 -8.79
CA THR A 478 -19.27 -2.78 -10.09
C THR A 478 -18.42 -3.66 -11.01
N THR A 479 -17.11 -3.41 -11.05
CA THR A 479 -16.16 -4.23 -11.81
C THR A 479 -16.16 -5.69 -11.35
N ALA A 480 -16.17 -5.93 -10.03
CA ALA A 480 -16.23 -7.27 -9.45
C ALA A 480 -17.50 -8.03 -9.86
N GLN A 481 -18.66 -7.35 -9.92
CA GLN A 481 -19.91 -7.99 -10.37
C GLN A 481 -19.83 -8.47 -11.82
N VAL A 482 -19.27 -7.64 -12.72
CA VAL A 482 -19.07 -7.99 -14.14
C VAL A 482 -18.15 -9.20 -14.28
N VAL A 483 -17.03 -9.20 -13.53
CA VAL A 483 -16.08 -10.32 -13.51
C VAL A 483 -16.73 -11.59 -12.95
N ASP A 484 -17.44 -11.50 -11.82
CA ASP A 484 -18.10 -12.64 -11.17
C ASP A 484 -19.11 -13.31 -12.11
N GLN A 485 -19.92 -12.50 -12.81
CA GLN A 485 -20.91 -12.98 -13.76
C GLN A 485 -20.26 -13.73 -14.93
N TRP A 486 -19.22 -13.17 -15.52
CA TRP A 486 -18.51 -13.81 -16.63
C TRP A 486 -17.84 -15.12 -16.20
N LEU A 487 -17.19 -15.14 -15.03
CA LEU A 487 -16.57 -16.36 -14.50
C LEU A 487 -17.58 -17.49 -14.25
N ARG A 488 -18.81 -17.17 -13.83
CA ARG A 488 -19.88 -18.18 -13.69
C ARG A 488 -20.31 -18.76 -15.04
N GLN A 489 -20.34 -17.93 -16.08
CA GLN A 489 -20.66 -18.38 -17.44
C GLN A 489 -19.53 -19.21 -18.06
N LEU A 490 -18.29 -18.92 -17.66
CA LEU A 490 -17.12 -19.69 -18.07
C LEU A 490 -17.24 -21.15 -17.60
N SER A 491 -17.49 -21.35 -16.30
CA SER A 491 -17.63 -22.68 -15.69
C SER A 491 -18.86 -23.47 -16.14
N ALA A 492 -19.93 -22.80 -16.58
CA ALA A 492 -21.17 -23.47 -16.99
C ALA A 492 -21.12 -24.09 -18.41
N ASN A 493 -20.13 -23.72 -19.23
CA ASN A 493 -20.04 -24.12 -20.63
C ASN A 493 -19.10 -25.32 -20.89
N ASP A 494 -18.50 -25.89 -19.84
CA ASP A 494 -17.61 -27.07 -19.91
C ASP A 494 -18.31 -28.37 -19.44
N GLY A 495 -19.64 -28.34 -19.27
CA GLY A 495 -20.48 -29.45 -18.83
C GLY A 495 -21.25 -30.18 -19.93
#